data_AF-A0A5B0NPZ4-F1
#
_entry.id   AF-A0A5B0NPZ4-F1
#
_cell.length_a   1.000
_cell.length_b   1.000
_cell.length_c   1.000
_cell.angle_alpha   90.00
_cell.angle_beta   90.00
_cell.angle_gamma   90.00
#
_symmetry.space_group_name_H-M   'P 1'
#
loop_
_entity.id
_entity.type
_entity.pdbx_description
1 polymer ?
#
loop_
_entity_poly.entity_id
_entity_poly.type
_entity_poly.pdbx_seq_one_letter_code
_entity_poly.pdbx_strand_id
1 'polypeptide(L)'
;MPREPMLPLQPAGKLVTLDEFLVHCNIDVADAMCQTLFKGHDVKHWSFFRGKSDEDLMPIGFTRGLATHLSNGASDVDRSHSVNRSHSIDRSHSVDCSHSVMITKL
;
A
#
# COMPACT_ATOMS: atom_id res chain seq x y z
N MET A 1 -11.13 1.41 -12.90
CA MET A 1 -11.10 2.76 -12.31
C MET A 1 -9.90 3.52 -12.88
N PRO A 2 -10.00 4.83 -13.20
CA PRO A 2 -8.84 5.61 -13.58
C PRO A 2 -7.85 5.68 -12.40
N ARG A 3 -6.55 5.48 -12.66
CA ARG A 3 -5.51 5.62 -11.63
C ARG A 3 -5.42 7.09 -11.23
N GLU A 4 -5.59 7.39 -9.94
CA GLU A 4 -5.40 8.76 -9.43
C GLU A 4 -3.96 9.25 -9.73
N PRO A 5 -3.77 10.54 -10.05
CA PRO A 5 -2.45 11.11 -10.20
C PRO A 5 -1.63 10.92 -8.91
N MET A 6 -0.46 10.28 -9.04
CA MET A 6 0.45 10.07 -7.91
C MET A 6 1.06 11.40 -7.48
N LEU A 7 0.87 11.77 -6.21
CA LEU A 7 1.46 12.98 -5.65
C LEU A 7 2.99 12.86 -5.55
N PRO A 8 3.76 13.94 -5.55
CA PRO A 8 5.19 13.83 -5.30
C PRO A 8 5.45 13.27 -3.89
N LEU A 9 6.52 12.47 -3.77
CA LEU A 9 7.01 12.02 -2.46
C LEU A 9 7.71 13.18 -1.75
N GLN A 10 7.46 13.29 -0.44
CA GLN A 10 8.24 14.13 0.46
C GLN A 10 9.69 13.62 0.53
N PRO A 11 10.66 14.48 0.91
CA PRO A 11 12.06 14.07 1.07
C PRO A 11 12.23 12.81 1.93
N ALA A 12 11.49 12.70 3.03
CA ALA A 12 11.51 11.52 3.90
C ALA A 12 11.12 10.23 3.16
N GLY A 13 10.08 10.26 2.32
CA GLY A 13 9.66 9.10 1.53
C GLY A 13 10.65 8.69 0.45
N LYS A 14 11.45 9.64 -0.06
CA LYS A 14 12.54 9.36 -1.00
C LYS A 14 13.77 8.75 -0.34
N LEU A 15 13.89 8.88 0.99
CA LEU A 15 14.99 8.33 1.76
C LEU A 15 14.71 6.92 2.28
N VAL A 16 13.45 6.48 2.26
CA VAL A 16 13.09 5.09 2.59
C VAL A 16 13.81 4.17 1.60
N THR A 17 14.74 3.39 2.11
CA THR A 17 15.49 2.41 1.34
C THR A 17 14.60 1.23 0.95
N LEU A 18 15.04 0.46 -0.05
CA LEU A 18 14.34 -0.77 -0.40
C LEU A 18 14.32 -1.76 0.78
N ASP A 19 15.40 -1.83 1.57
CA ASP A 19 15.50 -2.73 2.72
C ASP A 19 14.53 -2.34 3.84
N GLU A 20 14.47 -1.05 4.21
CA GLU A 20 13.49 -0.55 5.19
C GLU A 20 12.06 -0.83 4.74
N PHE A 21 11.80 -0.71 3.43
CA PHE A 21 10.52 -1.05 2.84
C PHE A 21 10.20 -2.55 2.93
N LEU A 22 11.17 -3.44 2.69
CA LEU A 22 10.95 -4.89 2.83
C LEU A 22 10.66 -5.28 4.27
N VAL A 23 11.41 -4.71 5.21
CA VAL A 23 11.15 -4.87 6.65
C VAL A 23 9.73 -4.39 6.99
N HIS A 24 9.30 -3.25 6.45
CA HIS A 24 7.93 -2.76 6.61
C HIS A 24 6.88 -3.73 6.05
N CYS A 25 7.17 -4.40 4.93
CA CYS A 25 6.30 -5.42 4.34
C CYS A 25 6.36 -6.78 5.06
N ASN A 26 7.14 -6.91 6.14
CA ASN A 26 7.43 -8.16 6.82
C ASN A 26 8.06 -9.22 5.88
N ILE A 27 8.95 -8.76 4.99
CA ILE A 27 9.74 -9.58 4.06
C ILE A 27 11.20 -9.52 4.52
N ASP A 28 11.85 -10.68 4.59
CA ASP A 28 13.28 -10.74 4.89
C ASP A 28 14.08 -10.08 3.74
N VAL A 29 14.97 -9.16 4.08
CA VAL A 29 15.86 -8.49 3.13
C VAL A 29 16.76 -9.51 2.43
N ALA A 30 17.12 -10.62 3.10
CA ALA A 30 17.93 -11.69 2.55
C ALA A 30 17.10 -12.75 1.78
N ASP A 31 15.78 -12.57 1.63
CA ASP A 31 14.94 -13.53 0.90
C ASP A 31 15.43 -13.70 -0.55
N ALA A 32 15.91 -14.90 -0.87
CA ALA A 32 16.56 -15.18 -2.14
C ALA A 32 15.63 -14.97 -3.34
N MET A 33 14.33 -15.28 -3.19
CA MET A 33 13.35 -15.10 -4.25
C MET A 33 13.15 -13.62 -4.56
N CYS A 34 12.96 -12.80 -3.53
CA CYS A 34 12.81 -11.35 -3.64
C CYS A 34 14.08 -10.73 -4.26
N GLN A 35 15.25 -11.13 -3.80
CA GLN A 35 16.54 -10.67 -4.33
C GLN A 35 16.71 -11.00 -5.82
N THR A 36 16.32 -12.21 -6.26
CA THR A 36 16.36 -12.57 -7.68
C THR A 36 15.38 -11.73 -8.51
N LEU A 37 14.15 -11.52 -8.03
CA LEU A 37 13.15 -10.73 -8.73
C LEU A 37 13.55 -9.25 -8.86
N PHE A 38 14.05 -8.65 -7.78
CA PHE A 38 14.47 -7.25 -7.80
C PHE A 38 15.66 -7.03 -8.73
N LYS A 39 16.64 -7.94 -8.73
CA LYS A 39 17.76 -7.89 -9.68
C LYS A 39 17.30 -8.10 -11.11
N GLY A 40 16.39 -9.06 -11.36
CA GLY A 40 15.86 -9.36 -12.68
C GLY A 40 15.10 -8.19 -13.33
N HIS A 41 14.43 -7.37 -12.50
CA HIS A 41 13.65 -6.22 -12.96
C HIS A 41 14.33 -4.86 -12.74
N ASP A 42 15.61 -4.84 -12.34
CA ASP A 42 16.38 -3.64 -11.96
C ASP A 42 15.63 -2.74 -10.94
N VAL A 43 14.96 -3.37 -9.98
CA VAL A 43 14.22 -2.66 -8.92
C VAL A 43 15.22 -2.16 -7.89
N LYS A 44 15.46 -0.84 -7.90
CA LYS A 44 16.40 -0.16 -6.99
C LYS A 44 15.72 0.57 -5.84
N HIS A 45 14.41 0.78 -5.91
CA HIS A 45 13.68 1.61 -4.95
C HIS A 45 12.22 1.17 -4.84
N TRP A 46 11.65 1.28 -3.63
CA TRP A 46 10.28 0.85 -3.32
C TRP A 46 9.22 1.55 -4.18
N SER A 47 9.49 2.78 -4.65
CA SER A 47 8.57 3.54 -5.50
C SER A 47 8.24 2.82 -6.81
N PHE A 48 8.99 1.79 -7.20
CA PHE A 48 8.59 0.89 -8.28
C PHE A 48 7.20 0.28 -8.05
N PHE A 49 6.86 -0.10 -6.82
CA PHE A 49 5.58 -0.73 -6.48
C PHE A 49 4.44 0.26 -6.32
N ARG A 50 4.75 1.56 -6.30
CA ARG A 50 3.77 2.61 -6.08
C ARG A 50 2.70 2.62 -7.18
N GLY A 51 1.43 2.50 -6.77
CA GLY A 51 0.29 2.49 -7.67
C GLY A 51 0.14 1.24 -8.55
N LYS A 52 0.93 0.18 -8.30
CA LYS A 52 0.77 -1.12 -8.95
C LYS A 52 -0.11 -2.05 -8.13
N SER A 53 -1.03 -2.77 -8.78
CA SER A 53 -1.79 -3.85 -8.17
C SER A 53 -1.02 -5.18 -8.20
N ASP A 54 -1.57 -6.23 -7.60
CA ASP A 54 -1.08 -7.59 -7.79
C ASP A 54 -1.19 -8.05 -9.25
N GLU A 55 -2.25 -7.66 -9.95
CA GLU A 55 -2.44 -7.90 -11.39
C GLU A 55 -1.36 -7.26 -12.28
N ASP A 56 -0.77 -6.13 -11.85
CA ASP A 56 0.34 -5.48 -12.58
C ASP A 56 1.68 -6.20 -12.35
N LEU A 57 1.86 -6.85 -11.20
CA LEU A 57 3.13 -7.46 -10.77
C LEU A 57 3.21 -8.95 -11.12
N MET A 58 2.09 -9.66 -11.17
CA MET A 58 2.06 -11.08 -11.50
C MET A 58 2.63 -11.41 -12.90
N PRO A 59 2.34 -10.63 -13.97
CA PRO A 59 2.86 -10.91 -15.31
C PRO A 59 4.39 -10.84 -15.42
N ILE A 60 5.04 -10.13 -14.49
CA ILE A 60 6.49 -10.00 -14.43
C ILE A 60 7.12 -10.98 -13.43
N GLY A 61 6.35 -11.93 -12.89
CA GLY A 61 6.87 -13.06 -12.12
C GLY A 61 6.74 -12.96 -10.60
N PHE A 62 6.11 -11.91 -10.07
CA PHE A 62 5.76 -11.90 -8.65
C PHE A 62 4.61 -12.87 -8.37
N THR A 63 4.74 -13.69 -7.33
CA THR A 63 3.60 -14.51 -6.89
C THR A 63 2.51 -13.59 -6.33
N ARG A 64 1.24 -13.98 -6.44
CA ARG A 64 0.11 -13.15 -6.01
C ARG A 64 0.27 -12.64 -4.57
N GLY A 65 0.62 -13.53 -3.64
CA GLY A 65 0.80 -13.16 -2.23
C GLY A 65 1.91 -12.13 -2.01
N LEU A 66 3.05 -12.29 -2.68
CA LEU A 66 4.16 -11.35 -2.62
C LEU A 66 3.79 -10.01 -3.27
N ALA A 67 3.14 -10.05 -4.43
CA ALA A 67 2.65 -8.87 -5.13
C ALA A 67 1.67 -8.05 -4.28
N THR A 68 0.73 -8.72 -3.58
CA THR A 68 -0.19 -8.07 -2.65
C THR A 68 0.54 -7.42 -1.47
N HIS A 69 1.52 -8.09 -0.86
CA HIS A 69 2.29 -7.51 0.25
C HIS A 69 3.05 -6.26 -0.20
N LEU A 70 3.74 -6.31 -1.33
CA LEU A 70 4.52 -5.18 -1.87
C LEU A 70 3.61 -4.01 -2.29
N SER A 71 2.46 -4.29 -2.91
CA SER A 71 1.49 -3.27 -3.30
C SER A 71 0.87 -2.55 -2.09
N ASN A 72 0.49 -3.32 -1.07
CA ASN A 72 -0.07 -2.78 0.16
C ASN A 72 0.97 -1.95 0.93
N GLY A 73 2.18 -2.51 1.14
CA GLY A 73 3.25 -1.79 1.80
C GLY A 73 3.62 -0.49 1.08
N ALA A 74 3.63 -0.49 -0.26
CA ALA A 74 3.95 0.72 -1.02
C ALA A 74 2.84 1.77 -0.88
N SER A 75 1.59 1.34 -0.79
CA SER A 75 0.46 2.23 -0.53
C SER A 75 0.53 2.86 0.86
N ASP A 76 0.98 2.11 1.87
CA ASP A 76 1.10 2.60 3.24
C ASP A 76 2.27 3.57 3.40
N VAL A 77 3.44 3.25 2.86
CA VAL A 77 4.59 4.19 2.80
C VAL A 77 4.24 5.45 2.01
N ASP A 78 3.52 5.32 0.90
CA ASP A 78 3.09 6.46 0.11
C ASP A 78 2.11 7.37 0.87
N ARG A 79 1.16 6.80 1.62
CA ARG A 79 0.25 7.60 2.47
C ARG A 79 0.99 8.33 3.57
N SER A 80 2.01 7.73 4.17
CA SER A 80 2.81 8.35 5.22
C SER A 80 3.77 9.44 4.70
N HIS A 81 4.17 9.38 3.42
CA HIS A 81 5.23 10.22 2.90
C HIS A 81 4.92 10.96 1.59
N SER A 82 3.69 10.96 1.12
CA SER A 82 3.26 11.84 0.01
C SER A 82 3.08 13.27 0.52
N VAL A 83 3.35 14.26 -0.35
CA VAL A 83 3.06 15.67 -0.03
C VAL A 83 1.57 15.76 0.28
N ASN A 84 1.25 16.12 1.52
CA ASN A 84 -0.05 15.94 2.16
C ASN A 84 -1.22 16.28 1.21
N ARG A 85 -2.17 15.34 1.03
CA ARG A 85 -3.56 15.73 0.74
C ARG A 85 -4.08 16.36 2.02
N SER A 86 -3.71 17.61 2.29
CA SER A 86 -4.37 18.42 3.32
C SER A 86 -5.82 18.62 2.89
N HIS A 87 -6.68 17.62 3.08
CA HIS A 87 -8.12 17.75 3.05
C HIS A 87 -8.67 16.87 4.16
N SER A 88 -8.90 17.54 5.29
CA SER A 88 -9.98 17.36 6.24
C SER A 88 -10.41 15.92 6.55
N ILE A 89 -10.24 15.55 7.83
CA ILE A 89 -11.06 14.52 8.46
C ILE A 89 -12.53 14.99 8.35
N ASP A 90 -13.23 14.63 7.28
CA ASP A 90 -14.69 14.55 7.33
C ASP A 90 -15.04 13.13 7.78
N ARG A 91 -14.99 12.93 9.09
CA ARG A 91 -15.69 11.80 9.73
C ARG A 91 -17.19 12.11 9.68
N SER A 92 -17.81 11.94 8.53
CA SER A 92 -19.26 11.80 8.41
C SER A 92 -19.63 10.37 8.03
N HIS A 93 -19.28 9.41 8.88
CA HIS A 93 -20.15 8.25 9.03
C HIS A 93 -21.11 8.54 10.17
N SER A 94 -22.23 9.16 9.78
CA SER A 94 -23.47 9.12 10.54
C SER A 94 -23.82 7.66 10.82
N VAL A 95 -23.60 7.21 12.06
CA VAL A 95 -24.40 6.12 12.62
C VAL A 95 -25.65 6.79 13.15
N ASP A 96 -26.63 6.92 12.26
CA ASP A 96 -28.01 7.15 12.66
C ASP A 96 -28.49 5.86 13.34
N CYS A 97 -28.30 5.77 14.65
CA CYS A 97 -28.89 4.74 15.47
C CYS A 97 -30.34 5.13 15.76
N SER A 98 -31.21 5.04 14.75
CA SER A 98 -32.66 5.20 14.92
C SER A 98 -33.41 3.96 14.42
N HIS A 99 -34.10 3.33 15.39
CA HIS A 99 -35.21 2.38 15.28
C HIS A 99 -34.89 0.95 14.78
N SER A 100 -35.27 -0.12 15.48
CA SER A 100 -36.63 -0.37 15.96
C SER A 100 -36.72 -1.00 17.34
N VAL A 101 -37.58 -0.39 18.16
CA VAL A 101 -38.27 -1.07 19.27
C VAL A 101 -39.15 -2.17 18.69
N MET A 102 -38.93 -3.41 19.11
CA MET A 102 -39.95 -4.47 19.07
C MET A 102 -40.12 -4.97 20.50
N ILE A 103 -41.02 -4.31 21.24
CA ILE A 103 -41.65 -4.89 22.43
C ILE A 103 -42.48 -6.07 21.95
N THR A 104 -42.26 -7.27 22.49
CA THR A 104 -43.27 -8.33 22.48
C THR A 104 -43.26 -9.05 23.82
N LYS A 105 -44.26 -8.67 24.63
CA LYS A 105 -45.02 -9.41 25.64
C LYS A 105 -44.57 -10.85 25.94
N LEU A 106 -44.37 -11.13 27.23
CA LEU A 106 -45.05 -12.20 27.97
C LEU A 106 -45.28 -11.74 29.42
#